data_AF-A0AAD4TYK7-F1
#
_entry.id   AF-A0AAD4TYK7-F1
#
_cell.length_a   1.000
_cell.length_b   1.000
_cell.length_c   1.000
_cell.angle_alpha   90.00
_cell.angle_beta   90.00
_cell.angle_gamma   90.00
#
_symmetry.space_group_name_H-M   'P 1'
#
loop_
_entity.id
_entity.type
_entity.pdbx_description
1 polymer ?
#
loop_
_entity_poly.entity_id
_entity_poly.type
_entity_poly.pdbx_seq_one_letter_code
_entity_poly.pdbx_strand_id
1 'polypeptide(L)'
;METLKLPTLQKRVLPVILPPMPQRVCTYHELRFASVRLPGCPPGVDPMVSFPVALSCHCGPCRLSSTDCGGPRTQPLACDHPPLPDILFL
;
A
#
# COMPACT_ATOMS: atom_id res chain seq x y z
N MET A 1 10.54 -5.50 -19.77
CA MET A 1 9.68 -6.56 -19.21
C MET A 1 9.60 -6.25 -17.72
N GLU A 2 8.52 -5.83 -17.10
CA GLU A 2 7.10 -6.07 -17.35
C GLU A 2 6.33 -4.76 -17.21
N THR A 3 5.34 -4.61 -18.08
CA THR A 3 4.50 -3.43 -18.23
C THR A 3 3.46 -3.43 -17.12
N LEU A 4 3.69 -2.71 -16.02
CA LEU A 4 2.64 -2.49 -15.01
C LEU A 4 1.64 -1.46 -15.51
N LYS A 5 0.64 -2.04 -16.17
CA LYS A 5 -0.51 -1.42 -16.81
C LYS A 5 -1.28 -0.55 -15.80
N LEU A 6 -1.46 0.71 -16.19
CA LEU A 6 -2.44 1.70 -15.73
C LEU A 6 -3.64 1.04 -15.03
N PRO A 7 -4.09 1.49 -13.83
CA PRO A 7 -5.26 0.93 -13.19
C PRO A 7 -6.43 1.14 -14.15
N THR A 8 -6.89 0.03 -14.69
CA THR A 8 -7.90 -0.02 -15.73
C THR A 8 -9.12 0.78 -15.27
N LEU A 9 -9.40 1.88 -15.96
CA LEU A 9 -10.73 2.47 -16.01
C LEU A 9 -11.64 1.34 -16.49
N GLN A 10 -12.35 0.72 -15.54
CA GLN A 10 -13.10 -0.51 -15.76
C GLN A 10 -14.25 -0.17 -16.73
N LYS A 11 -14.02 -0.35 -18.04
CA LYS A 11 -15.04 -0.13 -19.07
C LYS A 11 -16.21 -1.04 -18.75
N ARG A 12 -17.37 -0.46 -18.42
CA ARG A 12 -18.60 -1.22 -18.21
C ARG A 12 -19.00 -1.86 -19.55
N VAL A 13 -19.06 -3.18 -19.58
CA VAL A 13 -19.55 -3.93 -20.75
C VAL A 13 -21.05 -3.68 -20.96
N LEU A 14 -21.79 -3.39 -19.88
CA LEU A 14 -23.21 -3.02 -19.93
C LEU A 14 -23.41 -1.61 -19.31
N PRO A 15 -23.99 -0.66 -20.05
CA PRO A 15 -24.29 0.69 -19.55
C PRO A 15 -25.56 0.68 -18.68
N VAL A 16 -25.55 -0.10 -17.60
CA VAL A 16 -26.59 -0.07 -16.56
C VAL A 16 -26.06 0.71 -15.37
N ILE A 17 -26.97 1.43 -14.70
CA ILE A 17 -26.74 2.10 -13.41
C ILE A 17 -26.68 1.03 -12.31
N LEU A 18 -25.67 0.16 -12.35
CA LEU A 18 -25.32 -0.70 -11.23
C LEU A 18 -24.46 0.10 -10.23
N PRO A 19 -24.65 -0.12 -8.92
CA PRO A 19 -23.69 0.37 -7.93
C PRO A 19 -22.29 -0.14 -8.31
N PRO A 20 -21.23 0.67 -8.09
CA PRO A 20 -19.87 0.28 -8.41
C PRO A 20 -19.55 -1.06 -7.73
N MET A 21 -19.08 -2.02 -8.52
CA MET A 21 -18.65 -3.31 -7.98
C MET A 21 -17.49 -3.09 -7.00
N PRO A 22 -17.42 -3.88 -5.91
CA PRO A 22 -16.31 -3.78 -4.97
C PRO A 22 -14.99 -3.94 -5.71
N GLN A 23 -14.13 -2.92 -5.59
CA GLN A 23 -12.79 -2.94 -6.15
C GLN A 23 -12.01 -4.08 -5.51
N ARG A 24 -11.43 -4.97 -6.32
CA ARG A 24 -10.61 -6.07 -5.82
C ARG A 24 -9.22 -5.53 -5.51
N VAL A 25 -8.76 -5.75 -4.27
CA VAL A 25 -7.43 -5.34 -3.79
C VAL A 25 -6.75 -6.56 -3.19
N CYS A 26 -5.45 -6.69 -3.42
CA CYS A 26 -4.64 -7.75 -2.84
C CYS A 26 -4.00 -7.25 -1.55
N THR A 27 -4.21 -7.98 -0.45
CA THR A 27 -3.70 -7.64 0.88
C THR A 27 -3.21 -8.89 1.59
N TYR A 28 -2.59 -8.71 2.77
CA TYR A 28 -2.06 -9.79 3.60
C TYR A 28 -3.14 -10.83 3.87
N HIS A 29 -2.83 -12.10 3.62
CA HIS A 29 -3.66 -13.23 4.02
C HIS A 29 -3.10 -13.85 5.29
N GLU A 30 -1.88 -14.40 5.20
CA GLU A 30 -1.09 -14.82 6.35
C GLU A 30 0.13 -13.92 6.49
N LEU A 31 0.44 -13.54 7.73
CA LEU A 31 1.57 -12.68 8.05
C LEU A 31 2.31 -13.19 9.29
N ARG A 32 3.59 -12.83 9.38
CA ARG A 32 4.38 -12.94 10.60
C ARG A 32 4.89 -11.56 11.00
N PHE A 33 5.15 -11.33 12.28
CA PHE A 33 5.81 -10.10 12.72
C PHE A 33 7.31 -10.34 12.81
N ALA A 34 8.08 -9.46 12.17
CA ALA A 34 9.51 -9.34 12.39
C ALA A 34 9.76 -8.03 13.13
N SER A 35 10.88 -7.94 13.84
CA SER A 35 11.22 -6.74 14.58
C SER A 35 12.65 -6.31 14.32
N VAL A 36 12.87 -5.00 14.34
CA VAL A 36 14.18 -4.37 14.16
C VAL A 36 14.44 -3.42 15.32
N ARG A 37 15.72 -3.28 15.69
CA ARG A 37 16.16 -2.34 16.70
C ARG A 37 16.59 -1.04 16.03
N LEU A 38 15.94 0.06 16.37
CA LEU A 38 16.31 1.38 15.85
C LEU A 38 17.64 1.84 16.45
N PRO A 39 18.58 2.35 15.64
CA PRO A 39 19.79 2.98 16.13
C PRO A 39 19.48 4.37 16.72
N GLY A 40 20.25 4.79 17.74
CA GLY A 40 20.20 6.16 18.27
C GLY A 40 19.09 6.46 19.28
N CYS A 41 18.32 5.47 19.73
CA CYS A 41 17.32 5.68 20.78
C CYS A 41 17.96 6.05 22.14
N PRO A 42 17.36 6.97 22.92
CA PRO A 42 17.86 7.34 24.25
C PRO A 42 17.75 6.19 25.27
N PRO A 43 18.48 6.25 26.40
CA PRO A 43 18.30 5.27 27.48
C PRO A 43 16.90 5.36 28.08
N GLY A 44 16.31 4.19 28.41
CA GLY A 44 14.99 4.10 29.05
C GLY A 44 13.80 4.01 28.10
N VAL A 45 14.01 3.98 26.78
CA VAL A 45 12.95 3.68 25.79
C VAL A 45 13.14 2.28 25.20
N ASP A 46 12.07 1.70 24.69
CA ASP A 46 12.14 0.47 23.89
C ASP A 46 12.50 0.83 22.43
N PRO A 47 13.69 0.45 21.94
CA PRO A 47 14.09 0.72 20.56
C PRO A 47 13.51 -0.28 19.54
N MET A 48 12.69 -1.24 19.97
CA MET A 48 12.20 -2.30 19.11
C MET A 48 10.95 -1.89 18.33
N VAL A 49 10.99 -2.05 17.00
CA VAL A 49 9.85 -1.82 16.12
C VAL A 49 9.46 -3.11 15.42
N SER A 50 8.21 -3.52 15.55
CA SER A 50 7.65 -4.68 14.86
C SER A 50 6.94 -4.29 13.57
N PHE A 51 7.18 -5.01 12.48
CA PHE A 51 6.52 -4.83 11.20
C PHE A 51 6.01 -6.17 10.64
N PRO A 52 4.89 -6.17 9.90
CA PRO A 52 4.36 -7.38 9.30
C PRO A 52 5.18 -7.80 8.07
N VAL A 53 5.39 -9.11 7.93
CA VAL A 53 5.99 -9.75 6.77
C VAL A 53 4.96 -10.72 6.20
N ALA A 54 4.55 -10.48 4.95
CA ALA A 54 3.59 -11.34 4.25
C ALA A 54 4.16 -12.75 4.07
N LEU A 55 3.38 -13.76 4.46
CA LEU A 55 3.60 -15.17 4.12
C LEU A 55 2.77 -15.55 2.90
N SER A 56 1.56 -15.01 2.80
CA SER A 56 0.68 -15.16 1.65
C SER A 56 -0.20 -13.92 1.46
N CYS A 57 -0.75 -13.77 0.25
CA CYS A 57 -1.63 -12.67 -0.13
C CYS A 57 -2.98 -13.22 -0.62
N HIS A 58 -4.05 -12.48 -0.40
CA HIS A 58 -5.36 -12.77 -0.97
C HIS A 58 -5.92 -11.53 -1.65
N CYS A 59 -6.72 -11.72 -2.70
CA CYS A 59 -7.36 -10.63 -3.43
C CYS A 59 -8.88 -10.71 -3.24
N GLY A 60 -9.44 -9.69 -2.61
CA GLY A 60 -10.86 -9.63 -2.25
C GLY A 60 -11.40 -8.21 -2.36
N PRO A 61 -12.68 -7.98 -2.02
CA PRO A 61 -13.20 -6.63 -1.90
C PRO A 61 -12.39 -5.85 -0.86
N CYS A 62 -12.03 -4.60 -1.19
CA CYS A 62 -11.26 -3.79 -0.25
C CYS A 62 -12.04 -3.54 1.04
N ARG A 63 -11.51 -4.04 2.17
CA ARG A 63 -12.08 -3.84 3.50
C ARG A 63 -11.48 -2.58 4.13
N LEU A 64 -12.28 -1.51 4.21
CA LEU A 64 -11.88 -0.26 4.85
C LEU A 64 -11.55 -0.42 6.35
N SER A 65 -11.98 -1.52 6.98
CA SER A 65 -11.66 -1.82 8.38
C SER A 65 -10.20 -2.20 8.62
N SER A 66 -9.48 -2.65 7.59
CA SER A 66 -8.10 -3.17 7.72
C SER A 66 -7.13 -2.54 6.72
N THR A 67 -7.59 -1.80 5.72
CA THR A 67 -6.75 -1.35 4.61
C THR A 67 -7.27 -0.02 4.07
N ASP A 68 -6.37 0.96 3.89
CA ASP A 68 -6.67 2.21 3.19
C ASP A 68 -6.77 1.93 1.68
N CYS A 69 -8.00 1.99 1.16
CA CYS A 69 -8.35 1.59 -0.21
C CYS A 69 -8.09 2.69 -1.24
N GLY A 70 -6.91 3.33 -1.17
CA GLY A 70 -6.48 4.40 -2.07
C GLY A 70 -5.76 3.93 -3.33
N GLY A 71 -5.49 4.87 -4.24
CA GLY A 71 -4.60 4.64 -5.38
C GLY A 71 -3.15 4.36 -4.95
N PRO A 72 -2.26 3.96 -5.88
CA PRO A 72 -0.87 3.67 -5.56
C PRO A 72 -0.23 4.88 -4.88
N ARG A 73 0.20 4.70 -3.63
CA ARG A 73 1.04 5.67 -2.93
C ARG A 73 2.44 5.46 -3.49
N THR A 74 3.03 6.52 -4.04
CA THR A 74 4.47 6.57 -4.32
C THR A 74 5.18 6.56 -2.97
N GLN A 75 5.42 5.38 -2.41
CA GLN A 75 6.20 5.28 -1.18
C GLN A 75 7.67 5.55 -1.56
N PRO A 76 8.28 6.65 -1.10
CA PRO A 76 9.68 6.89 -1.37
C PRO A 76 10.51 5.76 -0.72
N LEU A 77 11.63 5.40 -1.35
CA LEU A 77 12.57 4.42 -0.78
C LEU A 77 13.21 4.91 0.53
N ALA A 78 13.04 6.19 0.88
CA ALA A 78 13.55 6.81 2.10
C ALA A 78 12.46 7.62 2.82
N CYS A 79 12.35 7.41 4.13
CA CYS A 79 11.38 8.06 5.00
C CYS A 79 11.80 9.48 5.41
N ASP A 80 12.18 10.33 4.46
CA ASP A 80 12.50 11.75 4.71
C ASP A 80 12.39 12.61 3.43
N HIS A 81 11.96 12.03 2.30
CA HIS A 81 11.72 12.85 1.12
C HIS A 81 10.42 13.63 1.32
N PRO A 82 10.46 14.97 1.52
CA PRO A 82 9.26 15.76 1.36
C PRO A 82 8.73 15.51 -0.07
N PRO A 83 7.40 15.47 -0.27
CA PRO A 83 6.85 15.45 -1.62
C PRO A 83 7.23 16.78 -2.28
N LEU A 84 8.37 16.81 -2.97
CA LEU A 84 8.68 17.90 -3.86
C LEU A 84 7.65 17.81 -4.99
N PRO A 85 6.84 18.85 -5.24
CA PRO A 85 6.04 18.88 -6.45
C PRO A 85 7.02 18.80 -7.63
N ASP A 86 6.71 17.97 -8.64
CA ASP A 86 7.40 17.91 -9.93
C ASP A 86 7.42 19.30 -10.61
N ILE A 87 8.29 20.21 -10.16
CA ILE A 87 8.53 21.54 -10.76
C ILE A 87 10.03 21.69 -11.08
N LEU A 88 10.70 20.60 -11.46
CA LEU A 88 12.03 20.65 -12.05
C LEU A 88 12.14 19.70 -13.25
N PHE A 89 11.25 19.89 -14.22
CA PHE A 89 11.53 19.60 -15.63
C PHE A 89 11.23 20.88 -16.41
N LEU A 90 12.20 21.81 -16.38
CA LEU A 90 12.36 22.91 -17.33
C LEU A 90 13.00 22.37 -18.61
#